data_AF-A0A6P6G123-F1
#
_entry.id   AF-A0A6P6G123-F1
#
_cell.length_a   1.000
_cell.length_b   1.000
_cell.length_c   1.000
_cell.angle_alpha   90.00
_cell.angle_beta   90.00
_cell.angle_gamma   90.00
#
_symmetry.space_group_name_H-M   'P 1'
#
loop_
_entity.id
_entity.type
_entity.pdbx_description
1 polymer ?
#
loop_
_entity_poly.entity_id
_entity_poly.type
_entity_poly.pdbx_seq_one_letter_code
_entity_poly.pdbx_strand_id
1 'polypeptide(L)'
;MAEALVSGVLQQLTSITTGLAAEELRLVKDADKNISNLERKLKDIHAVLEDAERKQLDDAGIRRWLDKLTDVSYYIDDVLDEWGTEALRSEIQKRVKEEENAHYQKAADKKKKKKVLR
;
A
#
# COMPACT_ATOMS: atom_id res chain seq x y z
N MET A 1 7.78 20.85 7.04
CA MET A 1 8.09 19.53 7.62
C MET A 1 6.84 18.67 7.78
N ALA A 2 5.82 19.09 8.52
CA ALA A 2 4.63 18.25 8.71
C ALA A 2 3.79 18.12 7.43
N GLU A 3 3.72 19.17 6.61
CA GLU A 3 3.08 19.16 5.29
C GLU A 3 3.76 18.15 4.34
N ALA A 4 5.09 18.16 4.28
CA ALA A 4 5.87 17.27 3.43
C ALA A 4 5.69 15.78 3.82
N LEU A 5 5.52 15.48 5.11
CA LEU A 5 5.24 14.13 5.59
C LEU A 5 3.86 13.63 5.11
N VAL A 6 2.84 14.47 5.21
CA VAL A 6 1.49 14.14 4.69
C VAL A 6 1.49 13.94 3.18
N SER A 7 2.26 14.76 2.45
CA SER A 7 2.45 14.61 1.01
C SER A 7 3.12 13.27 0.65
N GLY A 8 4.16 12.87 1.40
CA GLY A 8 4.82 11.57 1.23
C GLY A 8 3.87 10.38 1.44
N VAL A 9 3.09 10.41 2.52
CA VAL A 9 2.09 9.37 2.84
C VAL A 9 1.01 9.28 1.74
N LEU A 10 0.53 10.43 1.23
CA LEU A 10 -0.42 10.47 0.11
C LEU A 10 0.15 9.81 -1.16
N GLN A 11 1.43 10.05 -1.45
CA GLN A 11 2.09 9.48 -2.62
C GLN A 11 2.26 7.96 -2.50
N GLN A 12 2.69 7.45 -1.35
CA GLN A 12 2.78 6.00 -1.10
C GLN A 12 1.42 5.32 -1.20
N LEU A 13 0.37 5.90 -0.60
CA LEU A 13 -0.99 5.36 -0.66
C LEU A 13 -1.50 5.27 -2.10
N THR A 14 -1.20 6.28 -2.93
CA THR A 14 -1.55 6.29 -4.36
C THR A 14 -0.83 5.18 -5.12
N SER A 15 0.45 4.95 -4.82
CA SER A 15 1.24 3.88 -5.46
C SER A 15 0.70 2.49 -5.13
N ILE A 16 0.38 2.23 -3.85
CA ILE A 16 -0.15 0.93 -3.39
C ILE A 16 -1.51 0.64 -4.03
N THR A 17 -2.40 1.62 -4.04
CA THR A 17 -3.77 1.47 -4.58
C THR A 17 -3.76 1.25 -6.09
N THR A 18 -2.90 1.97 -6.82
CA THR A 18 -2.72 1.79 -8.27
C THR A 18 -2.15 0.41 -8.59
N GLY A 19 -1.20 -0.10 -7.80
CA GLY A 19 -0.63 -1.44 -7.97
C GLY A 19 -1.64 -2.56 -7.72
N LEU A 20 -2.46 -2.44 -6.66
CA LEU A 20 -3.49 -3.43 -6.33
C LEU A 20 -4.65 -3.46 -7.35
N ALA A 21 -5.01 -2.30 -7.92
CA ALA A 21 -6.03 -2.21 -8.96
C ALA A 21 -5.59 -2.87 -10.28
N ALA A 22 -4.29 -2.94 -10.54
CA ALA A 22 -3.73 -3.64 -11.69
C ALA A 22 -3.75 -5.18 -11.53
N GLU A 23 -3.69 -5.69 -10.28
CA GLU A 23 -3.51 -7.13 -10.03
C GLU A 23 -4.84 -7.89 -9.84
N GLU A 24 -5.81 -7.52 -8.99
CA GLU A 24 -7.13 -8.22 -8.91
C GLU A 24 -8.31 -7.39 -8.35
N LEU A 25 -9.23 -6.97 -9.24
CA LEU A 25 -10.49 -6.30 -8.89
C LEU A 25 -11.62 -7.30 -8.58
N ARG A 26 -11.60 -7.91 -7.38
CA ARG A 26 -12.82 -8.54 -6.82
C ARG A 26 -13.01 -8.41 -5.31
N LEU A 27 -12.02 -7.95 -4.55
CA LEU A 27 -12.08 -7.87 -3.08
C LEU A 27 -12.31 -6.46 -2.51
N VAL A 28 -12.33 -5.39 -3.31
CA VAL A 28 -11.93 -4.05 -2.82
C VAL A 28 -13.05 -2.99 -2.83
N LYS A 29 -14.35 -3.31 -2.94
CA LYS A 29 -15.38 -2.24 -2.94
C LYS A 29 -15.43 -1.44 -1.64
N ASP A 30 -15.28 -2.10 -0.49
CA ASP A 30 -15.23 -1.44 0.82
C ASP A 30 -13.86 -0.82 1.10
N ALA A 31 -12.79 -1.45 0.61
CA ALA A 31 -11.43 -0.93 0.73
C ALA A 31 -11.21 0.33 -0.13
N ASP A 32 -11.75 0.40 -1.36
CA ASP A 32 -11.74 1.62 -2.19
C ASP A 32 -12.42 2.79 -1.47
N LYS A 33 -13.56 2.53 -0.84
CA LYS A 33 -14.31 3.56 -0.10
C LYS A 33 -13.52 4.06 1.11
N ASN A 34 -12.83 3.17 1.82
CA ASN A 34 -11.97 3.54 2.95
C ASN A 34 -10.73 4.30 2.49
N ILE A 35 -10.12 3.90 1.38
CA ILE A 35 -8.96 4.55 0.76
C ILE A 35 -9.32 5.96 0.28
N SER A 36 -10.42 6.13 -0.46
CA SER A 36 -10.89 7.45 -0.89
C SER A 36 -11.22 8.36 0.30
N ASN A 37 -11.76 7.80 1.39
CA ASN A 37 -12.03 8.56 2.60
C ASN A 37 -10.74 8.97 3.34
N LEU A 38 -9.72 8.10 3.34
CA LEU A 38 -8.40 8.40 3.90
C LEU A 38 -7.70 9.49 3.08
N GLU A 39 -7.72 9.38 1.75
CA GLU A 39 -7.16 10.40 0.84
C GLU A 39 -7.83 11.77 1.04
N ARG A 40 -9.17 11.81 1.14
CA ARG A 40 -9.89 13.07 1.39
C ARG A 40 -9.49 13.70 2.73
N LYS A 41 -9.42 12.90 3.80
CA LYS A 41 -8.99 13.38 5.12
C LYS A 41 -7.56 13.88 5.12
N LEU A 42 -6.65 13.20 4.42
CA LEU A 42 -5.26 13.63 4.30
C LEU A 42 -5.14 14.94 3.51
N LYS A 43 -5.96 15.15 2.46
CA LYS A 43 -6.05 16.44 1.75
C LYS A 43 -6.58 17.56 2.64
N ASP A 44 -7.63 17.30 3.44
CA ASP A 44 -8.16 18.28 4.39
C ASP A 44 -7.10 18.68 5.44
N ILE A 45 -6.36 17.69 5.95
CA ILE A 45 -5.24 17.91 6.89
C ILE A 45 -4.13 18.72 6.21
N HIS A 46 -3.75 18.39 4.98
CA HIS A 46 -2.74 19.10 4.22
C HIS A 46 -3.05 20.59 4.06
N ALA A 47 -4.30 20.94 3.73
CA ALA A 47 -4.73 22.33 3.61
C ALA A 47 -4.63 23.11 4.93
N VAL A 48 -4.93 22.45 6.06
CA VAL A 48 -4.78 23.06 7.39
C VAL A 48 -3.31 23.18 7.79
N LEU A 49 -2.47 22.23 7.39
CA LEU A 49 -1.05 22.22 7.69
C LEU A 49 -0.28 23.34 7.00
N GLU A 50 -0.61 23.64 5.75
CA GLU A 50 0.00 24.76 5.01
C GLU A 50 -0.14 26.08 5.78
N ASP A 51 -1.30 26.29 6.42
CA ASP A 51 -1.59 27.51 7.16
C ASP A 51 -1.07 27.47 8.60
N ALA A 52 -1.06 26.28 9.21
CA ALA A 52 -0.50 26.02 10.54
C ALA A 52 1.03 26.15 10.58
N GLU A 53 1.73 25.66 9.55
CA GLU A 53 3.20 25.68 9.50
C GLU A 53 3.75 27.12 9.39
N ARG A 54 3.01 28.02 8.73
CA ARG A 54 3.30 29.46 8.73
C ARG A 54 3.09 30.12 10.10
N LYS A 55 2.12 29.65 10.88
CA LYS A 55 1.73 30.21 12.19
C LYS A 55 2.45 29.56 13.38
N GLN A 56 3.17 28.46 13.19
CA GLN A 56 3.80 27.71 14.29
C GLN A 56 4.89 28.50 15.04
N LEU A 57 5.45 29.53 14.38
CA LEU A 57 6.49 30.37 14.98
C LEU A 57 5.94 31.26 16.10
N ASP A 58 4.65 31.59 16.02
CA ASP A 58 3.98 32.53 16.92
C ASP A 58 2.95 31.86 17.85
N ASP A 59 2.53 30.62 17.57
CA ASP A 59 1.54 29.88 18.36
C ASP A 59 2.07 28.50 18.83
N ALA A 60 2.33 28.40 20.13
CA ALA A 60 2.82 27.18 20.78
C ALA A 60 1.79 26.03 20.78
N GLY A 61 0.50 26.33 20.72
CA GLY A 61 -0.57 25.35 20.59
C GLY A 61 -0.56 24.70 19.20
N ILE A 62 -0.36 25.50 18.16
CA ILE A 62 -0.20 25.02 16.78
C ILE A 62 1.07 24.15 16.67
N ARG A 63 2.19 24.62 17.24
CA ARG A 63 3.43 23.83 17.24
C ARG A 63 3.27 22.45 17.88
N ARG A 64 2.63 22.38 19.06
CA ARG A 64 2.36 21.11 19.74
C ARG A 64 1.43 20.19 18.94
N TRP A 65 0.48 20.75 18.19
CA TRP A 65 -0.41 19.97 17.33
C TRP A 65 0.35 19.40 16.11
N LEU A 66 1.26 20.17 15.50
CA LEU A 66 2.11 19.73 14.40
C LEU A 66 3.09 18.61 14.80
N ASP A 67 3.67 18.70 16.00
CA ASP A 67 4.53 17.64 16.53
C ASP A 67 3.76 16.32 16.69
N LYS A 68 2.54 16.36 17.24
CA LYS A 68 1.69 15.17 17.35
C LYS A 68 1.30 14.58 16.00
N LEU A 69 1.07 15.43 15.01
CA LEU A 69 0.76 14.92 13.67
C LEU A 69 1.97 14.25 13.03
N THR A 70 3.16 14.79 13.28
CA THR A 70 4.43 14.19 12.86
C THR A 70 4.57 12.77 13.43
N ASP A 71 4.32 12.58 14.73
CA ASP A 71 4.35 11.26 15.36
C ASP A 71 3.36 10.27 14.71
N VAL A 72 2.12 10.72 14.44
CA VAL A 72 1.11 9.88 13.79
C VAL A 72 1.50 9.54 12.35
N SER A 73 2.17 10.44 11.63
CA SER A 73 2.62 10.18 10.27
C SER A 73 3.65 9.06 10.18
N TYR A 74 4.59 8.97 11.14
CA TYR A 74 5.55 7.87 11.21
C TYR A 74 4.86 6.53 11.46
N TYR A 75 3.86 6.50 12.35
CA TYR A 75 3.08 5.27 12.57
C TYR A 75 2.34 4.81 11.29
N ILE A 76 1.85 5.75 10.48
CA ILE A 76 1.20 5.41 9.21
C ILE A 76 2.21 4.87 8.20
N ASP A 77 3.39 5.49 8.08
CA ASP A 77 4.49 5.03 7.21
C ASP A 77 4.90 3.59 7.54
N ASP A 78 5.11 3.28 8.84
CA ASP A 78 5.44 1.92 9.31
C ASP A 78 4.38 0.88 8.89
N VAL A 79 3.10 1.23 9.04
CA VAL A 79 1.98 0.34 8.67
C VAL A 79 1.88 0.14 7.15
N LEU A 80 2.16 1.18 6.36
CA LEU A 80 2.15 1.10 4.90
C LEU A 80 3.30 0.24 4.38
N ASP A 81 4.49 0.32 4.99
CA ASP A 81 5.63 -0.53 4.68
C ASP A 81 5.37 -2.01 4.99
N GLU A 82 4.74 -2.30 6.13
CA GLU A 82 4.33 -3.67 6.49
C GLU A 82 3.34 -4.23 5.45
N TRP A 83 2.35 -3.44 5.05
CA TRP A 83 1.39 -3.84 4.03
C TRP A 83 2.08 -4.06 2.67
N GLY A 84 2.94 -3.15 2.23
CA GLY A 84 3.71 -3.31 0.99
C GLY A 84 4.53 -4.61 0.98
N THR A 85 5.15 -4.94 2.11
CA THR A 85 5.93 -6.18 2.28
C THR A 85 5.04 -7.42 2.17
N GLU A 86 3.87 -7.43 2.82
CA GLU A 86 2.96 -8.58 2.77
C GLU A 86 2.33 -8.76 1.38
N ALA A 87 2.03 -7.66 0.68
CA ALA A 87 1.55 -7.70 -0.71
C ALA A 87 2.59 -8.38 -1.63
N LEU A 88 3.86 -7.98 -1.54
CA LEU A 88 4.96 -8.61 -2.27
C LEU A 88 5.17 -10.08 -1.90
N ARG A 89 5.06 -10.41 -0.61
CA ARG A 89 5.16 -11.80 -0.15
C ARG A 89 4.06 -12.67 -0.76
N SER A 90 2.83 -12.17 -0.81
CA SER A 90 1.68 -12.88 -1.40
C SER A 90 1.89 -13.13 -2.90
N GLU A 91 2.35 -12.11 -3.64
CA GLU A 91 2.72 -12.18 -5.06
C GLU A 91 3.76 -13.28 -5.33
N ILE A 92 4.86 -13.30 -4.56
CA ILE A 92 5.92 -14.30 -4.70
C ILE A 92 5.38 -15.71 -4.42
N GLN A 93 4.58 -15.88 -3.37
CA GLN A 93 3.99 -17.18 -3.06
C GLN A 93 3.06 -17.69 -4.16
N LYS A 94 2.29 -16.80 -4.80
CA LYS A 94 1.45 -17.15 -5.95
C LYS A 94 2.30 -17.67 -7.10
N ARG A 95 3.37 -16.95 -7.46
CA ARG A 95 4.31 -17.34 -8.53
C ARG A 95 5.01 -18.66 -8.27
N VAL A 96 5.50 -18.89 -7.04
CA VAL A 96 6.14 -20.17 -6.66
C VAL A 96 5.17 -21.33 -6.81
N LYS A 97 3.91 -21.17 -6.34
CA LYS A 97 2.88 -22.22 -6.49
C LYS A 97 2.56 -22.50 -7.96
N GLU A 98 2.53 -21.48 -8.81
CA GLU A 98 2.30 -21.62 -10.26
C GLU A 98 3.45 -22.38 -10.96
N GLU A 99 4.70 -22.09 -10.60
CA GLU A 99 5.88 -22.78 -11.11
C GLU A 99 5.92 -24.25 -10.68
N GLU A 100 5.63 -24.55 -9.42
CA GLU A 100 5.54 -25.92 -8.91
C GLU A 100 4.46 -26.71 -9.67
N ASN A 101 3.27 -26.13 -9.84
CA ASN A 101 2.18 -26.77 -10.57
C ASN A 101 2.56 -27.04 -12.04
N ALA A 102 3.23 -26.08 -12.69
CA ALA A 102 3.72 -26.25 -14.06
C ALA A 102 4.77 -27.38 -14.16
N HIS A 103 5.62 -27.55 -13.15
CA HIS A 103 6.58 -28.66 -13.07
C HIS A 103 5.87 -30.03 -12.95
N TYR A 104 4.86 -30.14 -12.09
CA TYR A 104 4.07 -31.38 -11.94
C TYR A 104 3.31 -31.75 -13.21
N GLN A 105 2.71 -30.79 -13.91
CA GLN A 105 1.99 -31.05 -15.16
C GLN A 105 2.94 -31.52 -16.29
N LYS A 106 4.11 -30.89 -16.43
CA LYS A 106 5.14 -31.32 -17.39
C LYS A 106 5.61 -32.76 -17.13
N ALA A 107 5.72 -33.17 -15.87
CA ALA A 107 6.08 -34.55 -15.50
C ALA A 107 4.96 -35.55 -15.83
N ALA A 108 3.70 -35.19 -15.59
CA ALA A 108 2.54 -36.02 -15.91
C ALA A 108 2.39 -36.23 -17.42
N ASP A 109 2.58 -35.18 -18.22
CA ASP A 109 2.47 -35.23 -19.68
C ASP A 109 3.58 -36.07 -20.33
N LYS A 110 4.81 -35.99 -19.79
CA LYS A 110 5.91 -36.88 -20.21
C LYS A 110 5.59 -38.36 -19.94
N LYS A 111 4.99 -38.68 -18.79
CA LYS A 111 4.57 -40.05 -18.45
C LYS A 111 3.46 -40.55 -19.38
N LYS A 112 2.47 -39.71 -19.71
CA LYS A 112 1.39 -40.05 -20.66
C LYS A 112 1.93 -40.32 -22.06
N LYS A 113 2.79 -39.45 -22.60
CA LYS A 113 3.42 -39.66 -23.93
C LYS A 113 4.22 -40.95 -24.00
N LYS A 114 5.01 -41.27 -22.97
CA LYS A 114 5.78 -42.52 -22.90
C LYS A 114 4.91 -43.79 -22.86
N LYS A 115 3.68 -43.69 -22.33
CA LYS A 115 2.72 -44.79 -22.30
C LYS A 115 2.00 -44.99 -23.64
N VAL A 116 1.82 -43.93 -24.42
CA VAL A 116 1.17 -43.98 -25.75
C VAL A 116 2.14 -44.47 -26.85
N LEU A 117 3.45 -44.29 -26.66
CA LEU A 117 4.49 -44.76 -27.57
C LEU A 117 4.90 -46.25 -27.36
N ARG A 118 4.17 -46.98 -26.51
CA ARG A 118 4.43 -48.38 -26.18
C ARG A 118 3.22 -49.22 -26.59
#